data_AF-A0A6N7KTY4-F1
#
_entry.id   AF-A0A6N7KTY4-F1
#
_cell.length_a   1.000
_cell.length_b   1.000
_cell.length_c   1.000
_cell.angle_alpha   90.00
_cell.angle_beta   90.00
_cell.angle_gamma   90.00
#
_symmetry.space_group_name_H-M   'P 1'
#
loop_
_entity.id
_entity.type
_entity.pdbx_description
1 polymer ?
#
loop_
_entity_poly.entity_id
_entity_poly.type
_entity_poly.pdbx_seq_one_letter_code
_entity_poly.pdbx_strand_id
1 'polypeptide(L)'
;MRSGTPKVLRAASGLLALLLAGTVAACSSSKPSSTASPSPSASASPSASASESPSASATGTAPADAAAAKAQITANWEKFFDPATPIPDKAKLLQNGDALLPVLQGFSQDPRVGQVKATVTDVAFTSPTDATVTYSLSLQGQVVEQSATGQAVLDNGTWKVSRSTLCGLLTQAAGASGTPIPGCS
;
A
#
# COMPACT_ATOMS: atom_id res chain seq x y z
N MET A 1 30.92 23.26 -39.77
CA MET A 1 32.08 23.56 -38.90
C MET A 1 31.57 23.50 -37.47
N ARG A 2 31.81 22.39 -36.75
CA ARG A 2 32.66 22.33 -35.53
C ARG A 2 32.27 23.41 -34.51
N SER A 3 31.67 23.09 -33.36
CA SER A 3 32.29 22.49 -32.14
C SER A 3 31.17 22.43 -31.08
N GLY A 4 31.08 21.58 -30.06
CA GLY A 4 32.01 20.71 -29.35
C GLY A 4 31.49 20.65 -27.90
N THR A 5 31.03 19.49 -27.45
CA THR A 5 30.49 19.20 -26.10
C THR A 5 31.51 19.42 -24.97
N PRO A 6 31.12 19.93 -23.78
CA PRO A 6 31.94 19.77 -22.59
C PRO A 6 31.72 18.38 -21.98
N LYS A 7 32.78 17.59 -22.00
CA LYS A 7 32.89 16.27 -21.36
C LYS A 7 33.38 16.50 -19.93
N VAL A 8 32.50 16.38 -18.94
CA VAL A 8 32.90 16.43 -17.52
C VAL A 8 33.21 15.00 -17.08
N LEU A 9 34.50 14.72 -16.93
CA LEU A 9 35.03 13.46 -16.41
C LEU A 9 34.99 13.51 -14.88
N ARG A 10 34.25 12.61 -14.24
CA ARG A 10 34.40 12.31 -12.80
C ARG A 10 34.49 10.80 -12.59
N ALA A 11 35.56 10.41 -11.92
CA ALA A 11 35.94 9.05 -11.57
C ALA A 11 35.24 8.56 -10.29
N ALA A 12 34.96 7.26 -10.21
CA ALA A 12 34.82 6.44 -8.99
C ALA A 12 34.68 4.98 -9.45
N SER A 13 35.67 4.10 -9.25
CA SER A 13 35.98 3.33 -8.03
C SER A 13 35.02 2.16 -7.75
N GLY A 14 35.58 0.94 -7.82
CA GLY A 14 35.21 -0.17 -6.94
C GLY A 14 34.43 -1.34 -7.55
N LEU A 15 35.14 -2.37 -8.01
CA LEU A 15 34.60 -3.73 -8.06
C LEU A 15 34.37 -4.24 -6.63
N LEU A 16 33.19 -4.78 -6.34
CA LEU A 16 33.02 -5.74 -5.24
C LEU A 16 31.89 -6.72 -5.59
N ALA A 17 32.28 -7.88 -6.13
CA ALA A 17 31.40 -9.03 -6.24
C ALA A 17 31.48 -9.83 -4.93
N LEU A 18 30.34 -10.05 -4.28
CA LEU A 18 30.21 -11.09 -3.25
C LEU A 18 29.17 -12.12 -3.74
N LEU A 19 29.69 -13.28 -4.12
CA LEU A 19 28.95 -14.53 -4.25
C LEU A 19 28.71 -15.11 -2.86
N LEU A 20 27.46 -15.38 -2.50
CA LEU A 20 27.12 -16.31 -1.41
C LEU A 20 26.37 -17.51 -2.00
N ALA A 21 27.06 -18.65 -2.00
CA ALA A 21 26.54 -19.97 -2.31
C ALA A 21 26.20 -20.72 -1.01
N GLY A 22 25.21 -21.61 -1.10
CA GLY A 22 24.99 -22.73 -0.17
C GLY A 22 23.57 -22.79 0.38
N THR A 23 22.95 -23.94 0.60
CA THR A 23 23.22 -25.35 0.27
C THR A 23 21.89 -26.08 0.46
N VAL A 24 21.61 -27.06 -0.41
CA VAL A 24 20.42 -27.93 -0.36
C VAL A 24 20.41 -28.80 0.91
N ALA A 25 19.25 -28.90 1.56
CA ALA A 25 18.94 -29.95 2.52
C ALA A 25 17.76 -30.76 2.00
N ALA A 26 18.11 -31.85 1.35
CA ALA A 26 17.24 -32.98 1.06
C ALA A 26 17.03 -33.81 2.33
N CYS A 27 15.86 -34.44 2.44
CA CYS A 27 15.51 -35.68 3.15
C CYS A 27 14.13 -35.54 3.78
N SER A 28 13.26 -36.55 3.83
CA SER A 28 13.26 -37.88 3.23
C SER A 28 11.87 -38.44 3.48
N SER A 29 11.27 -39.08 2.48
CA SER A 29 10.04 -39.86 2.64
C SER A 29 10.27 -41.05 3.58
N SER A 30 9.34 -41.28 4.50
CA SER A 30 9.18 -42.58 5.15
C SER A 30 7.69 -42.86 5.31
N LYS A 31 7.22 -43.80 4.48
CA LYS A 31 5.87 -44.39 4.53
C LYS A 31 5.98 -45.72 5.26
N PRO A 32 5.19 -45.95 6.31
CA PRO A 32 4.72 -47.28 6.62
C PRO A 32 3.19 -47.33 6.56
N SER A 33 2.72 -48.26 5.75
CA SER A 33 1.37 -48.82 5.74
C SER A 33 1.09 -49.58 7.04
N SER A 34 -0.09 -49.38 7.65
CA SER A 34 -1.04 -50.45 8.01
C SER A 34 -2.23 -49.96 8.86
N THR A 35 -3.42 -50.27 8.35
CA THR A 35 -4.64 -50.74 9.04
C THR A 35 -5.29 -49.93 10.18
N ALA A 36 -6.59 -49.67 9.95
CA ALA A 36 -7.58 -49.09 10.83
C ALA A 36 -7.99 -50.00 12.02
N SER A 37 -8.32 -49.40 13.17
CA SER A 37 -9.70 -49.27 13.70
C SER A 37 -9.69 -48.65 15.12
N PRO A 38 -10.83 -48.09 15.59
CA PRO A 38 -10.88 -47.00 16.57
C PRO A 38 -11.10 -47.45 18.02
N SER A 39 -10.63 -46.64 18.96
CA SER A 39 -11.12 -46.63 20.34
C SER A 39 -10.83 -45.26 20.98
N PRO A 40 -11.82 -44.45 21.37
CA PRO A 40 -11.60 -43.27 22.19
C PRO A 40 -11.93 -43.61 23.65
N SER A 41 -10.93 -43.69 24.52
CA SER A 41 -11.15 -43.44 25.94
C SER A 41 -9.89 -42.92 26.61
N ALA A 42 -10.09 -41.84 27.36
CA ALA A 42 -9.19 -41.20 28.31
C ALA A 42 -7.86 -40.66 27.78
N SER A 43 -7.77 -39.33 27.65
CA SER A 43 -6.49 -38.64 27.78
C SER A 43 -6.58 -37.59 28.88
N ALA A 44 -5.83 -37.84 29.94
CA ALA A 44 -5.39 -36.85 30.89
C ALA A 44 -4.46 -35.83 30.22
N SER A 45 -4.42 -34.63 30.80
CA SER A 45 -3.60 -33.47 30.45
C SER A 45 -2.09 -33.76 30.52
N PRO A 46 -1.22 -33.02 29.80
CA PRO A 46 -0.68 -31.79 30.41
C PRO A 46 -0.40 -30.62 29.44
N SER A 47 -0.51 -29.41 30.00
CA SER A 47 0.33 -28.23 29.78
C SER A 47 0.80 -27.91 28.34
N ALA A 48 0.14 -26.92 27.72
CA ALA A 48 0.79 -26.03 26.76
C ALA A 48 0.72 -24.62 27.33
N SER A 49 1.80 -24.21 27.99
CA SER A 49 2.07 -22.82 28.31
C SER A 49 2.24 -22.08 26.98
N ALA A 50 1.15 -21.52 26.45
CA ALA A 50 1.22 -20.57 25.36
C ALA A 50 1.88 -19.32 25.94
N SER A 51 3.16 -19.17 25.60
CA SER A 51 3.94 -17.95 25.80
C SER A 51 3.26 -16.83 24.99
N GLU A 52 2.27 -16.18 25.58
CA GLU A 52 1.80 -14.88 25.10
C GLU A 52 2.98 -13.93 25.23
N SER A 53 3.59 -13.61 24.08
CA SER A 53 4.50 -12.48 23.97
C SER A 53 3.61 -11.25 23.76
N PRO A 54 3.40 -10.38 24.76
CA PRO A 54 2.81 -9.08 24.49
C PRO A 54 3.87 -8.23 23.80
N SER A 55 4.01 -8.37 22.48
CA SER A 55 4.67 -7.32 21.70
C SER A 55 3.66 -6.21 21.45
N ALA A 56 3.35 -5.47 22.51
CA ALA A 56 2.55 -4.26 22.46
C ALA A 56 3.29 -3.14 23.18
N SER A 57 4.35 -2.63 22.54
CA SER A 57 4.67 -1.22 22.73
C SER A 57 3.72 -0.42 21.85
N ALA A 58 2.47 -0.28 22.30
CA ALA A 58 1.50 0.64 21.73
C ALA A 58 1.84 2.04 22.23
N THR A 59 2.73 2.72 21.52
CA THR A 59 2.91 4.17 21.64
C THR A 59 1.69 4.86 21.05
N GLY A 60 0.67 5.07 21.89
CA GLY A 60 -0.23 6.24 21.95
C GLY A 60 -0.99 6.76 20.71
N THR A 61 -0.87 6.16 19.53
CA THR A 61 -1.30 6.81 18.29
C THR A 61 -1.99 5.88 17.28
N ALA A 62 -1.98 4.57 17.52
CA ALA A 62 -2.57 3.59 16.60
C ALA A 62 -4.03 3.21 16.96
N PRO A 63 -4.84 2.72 16.00
CA PRO A 63 -6.15 2.14 16.26
C PRO A 63 -6.07 0.89 17.13
N ALA A 64 -7.20 0.51 17.74
CA ALA A 64 -7.31 -0.68 18.60
C ALA A 64 -6.89 -1.97 17.87
N ASP A 65 -7.26 -2.12 16.60
CA ASP A 65 -6.76 -3.18 15.72
C ASP A 65 -5.95 -2.56 14.58
N ALA A 66 -4.68 -2.28 14.88
CA ALA A 66 -3.75 -1.69 13.93
C ALA A 66 -3.50 -2.59 12.71
N ALA A 67 -3.53 -3.91 12.86
CA ALA A 67 -3.24 -4.84 11.77
C ALA A 67 -4.40 -4.87 10.75
N ALA A 68 -5.64 -4.99 11.24
CA ALA A 68 -6.82 -4.93 10.38
C ALA A 68 -6.94 -3.55 9.69
N ALA A 69 -6.67 -2.47 10.44
CA ALA A 69 -6.66 -1.12 9.88
C ALA A 69 -5.63 -0.97 8.75
N LYS A 70 -4.39 -1.45 8.92
CA LYS A 70 -3.36 -1.42 7.86
C LYS A 70 -3.81 -2.20 6.63
N ALA A 71 -4.34 -3.41 6.81
CA ALA A 71 -4.83 -4.23 5.70
C ALA A 71 -5.96 -3.53 4.92
N GLN A 72 -6.92 -2.92 5.63
CA GLN A 72 -8.02 -2.18 5.02
C GLN A 72 -7.52 -0.93 4.27
N ILE A 73 -6.61 -0.16 4.87
CA ILE A 73 -5.97 1.00 4.24
C ILE A 73 -5.32 0.58 2.92
N THR A 74 -4.45 -0.44 2.95
CA THR A 74 -3.76 -0.94 1.75
C THR A 74 -4.75 -1.34 0.65
N ALA A 75 -5.73 -2.19 0.97
CA ALA A 75 -6.69 -2.68 -0.01
C ALA A 75 -7.54 -1.54 -0.61
N ASN A 76 -8.05 -0.63 0.23
CA ASN A 76 -8.89 0.47 -0.22
C ASN A 76 -8.10 1.51 -1.01
N TRP A 77 -6.85 1.77 -0.63
CA TRP A 77 -5.96 2.68 -1.35
C TRP A 77 -5.68 2.17 -2.76
N GLU A 78 -5.23 0.93 -2.88
CA GLU A 78 -4.92 0.33 -4.18
C GLU A 78 -6.18 0.22 -5.05
N LYS A 79 -7.33 -0.17 -4.46
CA LYS A 79 -8.61 -0.18 -5.18
C LYS A 79 -9.04 1.21 -5.64
N PHE A 80 -8.83 2.25 -4.83
CA PHE A 80 -9.14 3.63 -5.22
C PHE A 80 -8.33 4.05 -6.45
N PHE A 81 -7.04 3.70 -6.51
CA PHE A 81 -6.19 4.03 -7.65
C PHE A 81 -6.33 3.07 -8.83
N ASP A 82 -6.83 1.84 -8.66
CA ASP A 82 -6.98 0.89 -9.77
C ASP A 82 -7.87 1.47 -10.89
N PRO A 83 -7.37 1.59 -12.14
CA PRO A 83 -8.16 2.08 -13.26
C PRO A 83 -9.37 1.22 -13.60
N ALA A 84 -9.42 -0.04 -13.15
CA ALA A 84 -10.58 -0.90 -13.31
C ALA A 84 -11.73 -0.59 -12.32
N THR A 85 -11.48 0.17 -11.25
CA THR A 85 -12.50 0.49 -10.26
C THR A 85 -13.50 1.52 -10.81
N PRO A 86 -14.81 1.24 -10.81
CA PRO A 86 -15.83 2.21 -11.24
C PRO A 86 -15.82 3.48 -10.39
N ILE A 87 -16.14 4.63 -10.98
CA ILE A 87 -16.17 5.94 -10.29
C ILE A 87 -17.05 5.94 -9.02
N PRO A 88 -18.28 5.37 -9.02
CA PRO A 88 -19.09 5.30 -7.81
C PRO A 88 -18.42 4.51 -6.68
N ASP A 89 -17.63 3.50 -7.02
CA ASP A 89 -16.89 2.72 -6.02
C ASP A 89 -15.65 3.44 -5.54
N LYS A 90 -14.95 4.20 -6.41
CA LYS A 90 -13.88 5.12 -5.97
C LYS A 90 -14.41 6.15 -4.98
N ALA A 91 -15.60 6.71 -5.21
CA ALA A 91 -16.21 7.68 -4.29
C ALA A 91 -16.45 7.09 -2.89
N LYS A 92 -16.88 5.82 -2.78
CA LYS A 92 -17.03 5.14 -1.47
C LYS A 92 -15.72 4.97 -0.72
N LEU A 93 -14.58 4.97 -1.42
CA LEU A 93 -13.23 4.83 -0.85
C LEU A 93 -12.55 6.18 -0.61
N LEU A 94 -13.25 7.29 -0.85
CA LEU A 94 -12.77 8.65 -0.72
C LEU A 94 -13.54 9.38 0.37
N GLN A 95 -12.82 10.09 1.24
CA GLN A 95 -13.43 10.99 2.21
C GLN A 95 -14.24 12.06 1.47
N ASN A 96 -15.51 12.25 1.88
CA ASN A 96 -16.46 13.14 1.19
C ASN A 96 -16.65 12.80 -0.29
N GLY A 97 -16.54 11.51 -0.66
CA GLY A 97 -16.57 11.08 -2.05
C GLY A 97 -17.84 11.46 -2.80
N ASP A 98 -19.01 11.52 -2.14
CA ASP A 98 -20.27 11.95 -2.77
C ASP A 98 -20.19 13.40 -3.29
N ALA A 99 -19.55 14.30 -2.52
CA ALA A 99 -19.32 15.68 -2.93
C ALA A 99 -18.24 15.81 -4.02
N LEU A 100 -17.36 14.83 -4.13
CA LEU A 100 -16.23 14.80 -5.07
C LEU A 100 -16.52 13.95 -6.33
N LEU A 101 -17.71 13.36 -6.46
CA LEU A 101 -18.12 12.61 -7.64
C LEU A 101 -17.91 13.39 -8.95
N PRO A 102 -18.31 14.67 -9.06
CA PRO A 102 -18.09 15.45 -10.28
C PRO A 102 -16.60 15.62 -10.60
N VAL A 103 -15.75 15.73 -9.57
CA VAL A 103 -14.29 15.83 -9.73
C VAL A 103 -13.73 14.51 -10.26
N LEU A 104 -14.11 13.38 -9.66
CA LEU A 104 -13.71 12.06 -10.12
C LEU A 104 -14.14 11.80 -11.57
N GLN A 105 -15.36 12.23 -11.94
CA GLN A 105 -15.85 12.15 -13.31
C GLN A 105 -15.04 13.01 -14.28
N GLY A 106 -14.76 14.27 -13.94
CA GLY A 106 -13.98 15.17 -14.78
C GLY A 106 -12.59 14.61 -15.08
N PHE A 107 -11.88 14.11 -14.06
CA PHE A 107 -10.55 13.55 -14.24
C PHE A 107 -10.54 12.15 -14.89
N SER A 108 -11.64 11.39 -14.84
CA SER A 108 -11.75 10.13 -15.58
C SER A 108 -11.67 10.30 -17.11
N GLN A 109 -11.94 11.51 -17.60
CA GLN A 109 -11.82 11.85 -19.02
C GLN A 109 -10.37 12.16 -19.43
N ASP A 110 -9.47 12.38 -18.46
CA ASP A 110 -8.04 12.54 -18.74
C ASP A 110 -7.40 11.14 -18.90
N PRO A 111 -6.89 10.79 -20.11
CA PRO A 111 -6.28 9.49 -20.35
C PRO A 111 -5.05 9.25 -19.48
N ARG A 112 -4.42 10.29 -18.93
CA ARG A 112 -3.28 10.18 -18.01
C ARG A 112 -3.69 9.69 -16.63
N VAL A 113 -4.89 10.06 -16.16
CA VAL A 113 -5.39 9.70 -14.82
C VAL A 113 -5.98 8.30 -14.81
N GLY A 114 -6.66 7.89 -15.89
CA GLY A 114 -7.23 6.54 -16.06
C GLY A 114 -6.20 5.41 -16.22
N GLN A 115 -4.91 5.69 -16.04
CA GLN A 115 -3.81 4.72 -16.23
C GLN A 115 -2.89 4.60 -15.01
N VAL A 116 -3.11 5.43 -13.98
CA VAL A 116 -2.30 5.43 -12.76
C VAL A 116 -2.73 4.27 -11.88
N LYS A 117 -1.77 3.53 -11.34
CA LYS A 117 -1.98 2.56 -10.26
C LYS A 117 -1.09 2.91 -9.07
N ALA A 118 -1.59 2.72 -7.86
CA ALA A 118 -0.81 2.84 -6.64
C ALA A 118 -0.47 1.47 -6.07
N THR A 119 0.71 1.33 -5.49
CA THR A 119 1.09 0.18 -4.65
C THR A 119 1.60 0.69 -3.31
N VAL A 120 0.94 0.29 -2.23
CA VAL A 120 1.27 0.78 -0.88
C VAL A 120 2.55 0.08 -0.39
N THR A 121 3.49 0.88 0.11
CA THR A 121 4.77 0.40 0.64
C THR A 121 4.86 0.53 2.16
N ASP A 122 4.20 1.52 2.75
CA ASP A 122 4.12 1.67 4.20
C ASP A 122 2.82 2.35 4.65
N VAL A 123 2.38 2.03 5.87
CA VAL A 123 1.27 2.68 6.56
C VAL A 123 1.67 2.98 8.00
N ALA A 124 1.70 4.27 8.33
CA ALA A 124 2.06 4.80 9.64
C ALA A 124 0.86 5.54 10.26
N PHE A 125 0.37 5.07 11.41
CA PHE A 125 -0.73 5.73 12.11
C PHE A 125 -0.27 7.02 12.79
N THR A 126 -1.00 8.10 12.54
CA THR A 126 -0.80 9.43 13.15
C THR A 126 -1.89 9.76 14.18
N SER A 127 -2.98 8.98 14.19
CA SER A 127 -4.00 8.94 15.24
C SER A 127 -4.79 7.62 15.12
N PRO A 128 -5.69 7.29 16.06
CA PRO A 128 -6.62 6.17 15.91
C PRO A 128 -7.52 6.25 14.67
N THR A 129 -7.62 7.41 14.02
CA THR A 129 -8.48 7.69 12.86
C THR A 129 -7.72 8.22 11.65
N ASP A 130 -6.40 8.39 11.72
CA ASP A 130 -5.58 8.98 10.66
C ASP A 130 -4.29 8.19 10.46
N ALA A 131 -3.91 8.01 9.21
CA ALA A 131 -2.66 7.36 8.83
C ALA A 131 -1.99 8.08 7.66
N THR A 132 -0.66 8.16 7.71
CA THR A 132 0.17 8.45 6.56
C THR A 132 0.42 7.17 5.77
N VAL A 133 0.19 7.25 4.46
CA VAL A 133 0.40 6.16 3.52
C VAL A 133 1.54 6.54 2.58
N THR A 134 2.56 5.69 2.53
CA THR A 134 3.64 5.76 1.54
C THR A 134 3.34 4.77 0.44
N TYR A 135 3.46 5.19 -0.81
CA TYR A 135 3.11 4.37 -1.96
C TYR A 135 3.94 4.73 -3.18
N SER A 136 4.08 3.78 -4.09
CA SER A 136 4.58 4.02 -5.43
C SER A 136 3.41 4.25 -6.39
N LEU A 137 3.63 5.08 -7.42
CA LEU A 137 2.71 5.26 -8.53
C LEU A 137 3.33 4.69 -9.79
N SER A 138 2.54 3.90 -10.51
CA SER A 138 2.88 3.41 -11.83
C SER A 138 1.92 3.94 -12.88
N LEU A 139 2.46 4.20 -14.07
CA LEU A 139 1.71 4.55 -15.27
C LEU A 139 1.95 3.45 -16.29
N GLN A 140 0.90 2.77 -16.75
CA GLN A 140 1.01 1.66 -17.71
C GLN A 140 2.01 0.56 -17.24
N GLY A 141 2.08 0.32 -15.92
CA GLY A 141 2.97 -0.68 -15.32
C GLY A 141 4.41 -0.23 -15.11
N GLN A 142 4.79 0.98 -15.52
CA GLN A 142 6.10 1.56 -15.22
C GLN A 142 5.99 2.46 -13.98
N VAL A 143 6.84 2.24 -12.96
CA VAL A 143 6.83 3.09 -11.77
C VAL A 143 7.41 4.46 -12.12
N VAL A 144 6.60 5.51 -11.93
CA VAL A 144 6.94 6.91 -12.25
C VAL A 144 7.20 7.75 -11.00
N GLU A 145 6.71 7.32 -9.84
CA GLU A 145 6.98 7.93 -8.54
C GLU A 145 7.14 6.80 -7.52
N GLN A 146 8.27 6.76 -6.81
CA GLN A 146 8.63 5.62 -5.95
C GLN A 146 8.19 5.80 -4.50
N SER A 147 8.02 7.06 -4.05
CA SER A 147 7.81 7.36 -2.63
C SER A 147 6.85 8.52 -2.45
N ALA A 148 5.69 8.44 -3.11
CA ALA A 148 4.61 9.37 -2.87
C ALA A 148 4.04 9.18 -1.46
N THR A 149 3.52 10.26 -0.90
CA THR A 149 2.88 10.27 0.42
C THR A 149 1.47 10.82 0.32
N GLY A 150 0.57 10.27 1.13
CA GLY A 150 -0.78 10.77 1.30
C GLY A 150 -1.35 10.37 2.66
N GLN A 151 -2.58 10.79 2.92
CA GLN A 151 -3.30 10.52 4.17
C GLN A 151 -4.51 9.62 3.91
N ALA A 152 -4.67 8.61 4.76
CA ALA A 152 -5.89 7.85 4.92
C ALA A 152 -6.61 8.27 6.20
N VAL A 153 -7.94 8.26 6.18
CA VAL A 153 -8.79 8.64 7.31
C VAL A 153 -9.84 7.56 7.56
N LEU A 154 -10.14 7.29 8.82
CA LEU A 154 -11.25 6.43 9.23
C LEU A 154 -12.53 7.25 9.26
N ASP A 155 -13.46 6.93 8.36
CA ASP A 155 -14.73 7.62 8.25
C ASP A 155 -15.86 6.58 8.18
N ASN A 156 -16.80 6.65 9.14
CA ASN A 156 -17.91 5.72 9.29
C ASN A 156 -17.46 4.23 9.30
N GLY A 157 -16.38 3.93 10.02
CA GLY A 157 -15.83 2.57 10.13
C GLY A 157 -15.08 2.06 8.89
N THR A 158 -14.87 2.91 7.88
CA THR A 158 -14.12 2.57 6.67
C THR A 158 -12.90 3.46 6.52
N TRP A 159 -11.72 2.86 6.40
CA TRP A 159 -10.51 3.59 6.01
C TRP A 159 -10.58 4.03 4.56
N LYS A 160 -10.46 5.33 4.32
CA LYS A 160 -10.64 5.98 3.02
C LYS A 160 -9.42 6.83 2.69
N VAL A 161 -9.18 7.03 1.39
CA VAL A 161 -8.26 8.07 0.91
C VAL A 161 -8.81 9.43 1.35
N SER A 162 -7.97 10.27 1.93
CA SER A 162 -8.39 11.61 2.35
C SER A 162 -8.69 12.53 1.17
N ARG A 163 -9.58 13.49 1.38
CA ARG A 163 -9.87 14.56 0.42
C ARG A 163 -8.60 15.35 0.09
N SER A 164 -7.78 15.65 1.09
CA SER A 164 -6.53 16.42 0.91
C SER A 164 -5.55 15.71 -0.01
N THR A 165 -5.44 14.38 0.07
CA THR A 165 -4.59 13.61 -0.83
C THR A 165 -5.06 13.72 -2.27
N LEU A 166 -6.35 13.49 -2.54
CA LEU A 166 -6.89 13.65 -3.87
C LEU A 166 -6.64 15.08 -4.40
N CYS A 167 -7.03 16.09 -3.64
CA CYS A 167 -6.89 17.48 -4.05
C CYS A 167 -5.43 17.89 -4.32
N GLY A 168 -4.49 17.42 -3.51
CA GLY A 168 -3.06 17.63 -3.74
C GLY A 168 -2.58 17.01 -5.05
N LEU A 169 -3.02 15.79 -5.38
CA LEU A 169 -2.67 15.11 -6.63
C LEU A 169 -3.31 15.80 -7.84
N LEU A 170 -4.58 16.20 -7.74
CA LEU A 170 -5.28 16.88 -8.83
C LEU A 170 -4.68 18.26 -9.13
N THR A 171 -4.23 18.98 -8.09
CA THR A 171 -3.51 20.25 -8.25
C THR A 171 -2.19 20.05 -9.01
N GLN A 172 -1.45 18.97 -8.69
CA GLN A 172 -0.24 18.63 -9.43
C GLN A 172 -0.53 18.24 -10.88
N ALA A 173 -1.61 17.49 -11.12
CA ALA A 173 -2.01 17.06 -12.46
C ALA A 173 -2.49 18.23 -13.35
N ALA A 174 -3.20 19.21 -12.77
CA ALA A 174 -3.69 20.40 -13.48
C ALA A 174 -2.58 21.40 -13.84
N GLY A 175 -1.42 21.33 -13.19
CA GLY A 175 -0.31 22.26 -13.41
C GLY A 175 -0.63 23.71 -13.01
N ALA A 176 0.08 24.69 -13.57
CA ALA A 176 -0.02 26.11 -13.22
C ALA A 176 -1.33 26.81 -13.69
N SER A 177 -2.35 26.05 -14.10
CA SER A 177 -3.59 26.60 -14.66
C SER A 177 -4.45 27.34 -13.62
N GLY A 178 -4.20 27.14 -12.31
CA GLY A 178 -4.79 27.93 -11.23
C GLY A 178 -6.31 27.77 -11.07
N THR A 179 -6.93 26.84 -11.81
CA THR A 179 -8.38 26.62 -11.77
C THR A 179 -8.75 25.97 -10.44
N PRO A 180 -9.67 26.57 -9.64
CA PRO A 180 -10.14 25.95 -8.41
C PRO A 180 -10.86 24.64 -8.74
N ILE A 181 -10.49 23.57 -8.03
CA ILE A 181 -11.15 22.26 -8.15
C ILE A 181 -12.32 22.26 -7.16
N PRO A 182 -13.59 22.17 -7.61
CA PRO A 182 -14.74 22.16 -6.72
C PRO A 182 -14.62 21.05 -5.67
N GLY A 183 -14.84 21.37 -4.40
CA GLY A 183 -14.67 20.41 -3.30
C GLY A 183 -13.24 20.26 -2.78
N CYS A 184 -12.25 20.94 -3.38
CA CYS A 184 -10.86 20.98 -2.92
C CYS A 184 -10.44 22.28 -2.20
N SER A 185 -11.41 23.14 -1.89
CA SER A 185 -11.27 24.38 -1.10
C SER A 185 -12.06 24.26 0.20
#